data_AF-A0A494X3W1-F1
#
_entry.id   AF-A0A494X3W1-F1
#
_cell.length_a   1.000
_cell.length_b   1.000
_cell.length_c   1.000
_cell.angle_alpha   90.00
_cell.angle_beta   90.00
_cell.angle_gamma   90.00
#
_symmetry.space_group_name_H-M   'P 1'
#
loop_
_entity.id
_entity.type
_entity.pdbx_description
1 polymer ?
#
loop_
_entity_poly.entity_id
_entity_poly.type
_entity_poly.pdbx_seq_one_letter_code
_entity_poly.pdbx_strand_id
1 'polypeptide(L)'
;MQPVTATFRFYEELNDFLARPLRRRAFSCVCARAATAKHMIEALGVPHTEVELILVNGESVGFDRVLEDGDRVAVYPKFETLDVTPLLRVRAEPLRAIRFVADAHLGGLANLLRLAGFDTLYDNHFADEAIEALASAEGRIVLTRDRELLKRRTITHGCYVRALKPEVQLRELFDRLDLARSAHPFRLCLSCNVPLRRIDKSDVIGRVPEGVLERQAQFVTCDVCRRIFWEGSHWKRMRTLVDSVVRSSRTAHALDP
;
A
#
# COMPACT_ATOMS: atom_id res chain seq x y z
N MET A 1 2.88 -29.95 -28.48
CA MET A 1 2.91 -30.46 -27.09
C MET A 1 1.54 -30.21 -26.47
N GLN A 2 1.09 -31.05 -25.53
CA GLN A 2 -0.20 -30.85 -24.84
C GLN A 2 -0.09 -29.75 -23.75
N PRO A 3 -1.14 -28.94 -23.54
CA PRO A 3 -1.27 -28.07 -22.38
C PRO A 3 -1.64 -28.88 -21.12
N VAL A 4 -1.65 -28.25 -19.95
CA VAL A 4 -2.08 -28.84 -18.68
C VAL A 4 -3.25 -28.04 -18.10
N THR A 5 -4.10 -28.66 -17.28
CA THR A 5 -5.30 -28.05 -16.70
C THR A 5 -5.18 -27.96 -15.19
N ALA A 6 -5.04 -26.74 -14.66
CA ALA A 6 -4.99 -26.48 -13.23
C ALA A 6 -6.28 -25.82 -12.75
N THR A 7 -6.72 -26.11 -11.53
CA THR A 7 -7.94 -25.58 -10.91
C THR A 7 -7.59 -24.53 -9.86
N PHE A 8 -7.94 -23.28 -10.16
CA PHE A 8 -7.65 -22.13 -9.32
C PHE A 8 -8.81 -21.78 -8.39
N ARG A 9 -8.47 -21.27 -7.20
CA ARG A 9 -9.37 -20.55 -6.31
C ARG A 9 -8.64 -19.36 -5.68
N PHE A 10 -9.24 -18.18 -5.81
CA PHE A 10 -8.73 -16.94 -5.23
C PHE A 10 -9.56 -16.53 -4.03
N TYR A 11 -8.91 -16.04 -2.98
CA TYR A 11 -9.53 -15.65 -1.71
C TYR A 11 -9.63 -14.13 -1.59
N GLU A 12 -10.60 -13.67 -0.80
CA GLU A 12 -10.88 -12.26 -0.47
C GLU A 12 -10.75 -11.28 -1.65
N GLU A 13 -10.02 -10.17 -1.53
CA GLU A 13 -10.02 -9.08 -2.51
C GLU A 13 -9.30 -9.41 -3.83
N LEU A 14 -8.60 -10.55 -3.92
CA LEU A 14 -8.08 -11.05 -5.20
C LEU A 14 -9.21 -11.34 -6.19
N ASN A 15 -10.40 -11.66 -5.69
CA ASN A 15 -11.59 -11.87 -6.50
C ASN A 15 -12.03 -10.62 -7.29
N ASP A 16 -11.62 -9.42 -6.87
CA ASP A 16 -11.96 -8.19 -7.60
C ASP A 16 -11.17 -7.98 -8.89
N PHE A 17 -10.03 -8.66 -9.05
CA PHE A 17 -9.28 -8.65 -10.29
C PHE A 17 -9.89 -9.59 -11.34
N LEU A 18 -10.55 -10.66 -10.91
CA LEU A 18 -11.12 -11.69 -11.78
C LEU A 18 -12.35 -11.21 -12.54
N ALA A 19 -12.58 -11.79 -13.72
CA ALA A 19 -13.84 -11.68 -14.45
C ALA A 19 -15.02 -12.17 -13.59
N ARG A 20 -16.17 -11.49 -13.64
CA ARG A 20 -17.33 -11.72 -12.76
C ARG A 20 -17.73 -13.21 -12.60
N PRO A 21 -17.77 -14.06 -13.66
CA PRO A 21 -18.18 -15.46 -13.53
C PRO A 21 -17.21 -16.35 -12.72
N LEU A 22 -15.95 -15.92 -12.55
CA LEU A 22 -14.88 -16.68 -11.90
C LEU A 22 -14.75 -16.35 -10.40
N ARG A 23 -15.44 -15.33 -9.90
CA ARG A 23 -15.29 -14.80 -8.54
C ARG A 23 -15.85 -15.78 -7.49
N ARG A 24 -15.13 -15.88 -6.37
CA ARG A 24 -15.48 -16.62 -5.13
C ARG A 24 -15.74 -18.12 -5.30
N ARG A 25 -15.46 -18.68 -6.49
CA ARG A 25 -15.57 -20.11 -6.81
C ARG A 25 -14.22 -20.71 -7.16
N ALA A 26 -14.15 -22.04 -7.21
CA ALA A 26 -13.09 -22.73 -7.94
C ALA A 26 -13.43 -22.78 -9.44
N PHE A 27 -12.42 -22.72 -10.30
CA PHE A 27 -12.55 -22.88 -11.75
C PHE A 27 -11.27 -23.46 -12.37
N SER A 28 -11.42 -24.26 -13.42
CA SER A 28 -10.29 -24.85 -14.14
C SER A 28 -9.81 -23.94 -15.26
N CYS A 29 -8.50 -23.89 -15.49
CA CYS A 29 -7.86 -23.06 -16.49
C CYS A 29 -6.80 -23.88 -17.26
N VAL A 30 -6.78 -23.71 -18.59
CA VAL A 30 -5.79 -24.35 -19.47
C VAL A 30 -4.51 -23.53 -19.42
N CYS A 31 -3.44 -24.18 -19.00
CA CYS A 31 -2.12 -23.61 -18.78
C CYS A 31 -1.14 -24.11 -19.86
N ALA A 32 -0.19 -23.27 -20.27
CA ALA A 32 0.91 -23.73 -21.12
C ALA A 32 1.79 -24.73 -20.35
N ARG A 33 2.43 -25.68 -21.05
CA ARG A 33 3.19 -26.82 -20.49
C ARG A 33 4.48 -26.47 -19.72
N ALA A 34 4.68 -25.19 -19.41
CA ALA A 34 5.74 -24.65 -18.56
C ALA A 34 5.29 -23.36 -17.84
N ALA A 35 3.97 -23.14 -17.71
CA ALA A 35 3.44 -21.95 -17.04
C ALA A 35 3.71 -22.04 -15.53
N THR A 36 4.29 -20.99 -14.97
CA THR A 36 4.48 -20.86 -13.53
C THR A 36 3.20 -20.36 -12.87
N ALA A 37 3.08 -20.55 -11.55
CA ALA A 37 2.02 -19.98 -10.75
C ALA A 37 1.90 -18.46 -11.00
N LYS A 38 3.01 -17.72 -11.04
CA LYS A 38 3.03 -16.28 -11.39
C LYS A 38 2.38 -16.00 -12.74
N HIS A 39 2.82 -16.67 -13.81
CA HIS A 39 2.31 -16.43 -15.15
C HIS A 39 0.79 -16.66 -15.26
N MET A 40 0.26 -17.72 -14.62
CA MET A 40 -1.18 -17.97 -14.65
C MET A 40 -1.97 -17.02 -13.75
N ILE A 41 -1.46 -16.64 -12.58
CA ILE A 41 -2.08 -15.64 -11.68
C ILE A 41 -2.22 -14.30 -12.41
N GLU A 42 -1.18 -13.86 -13.12
CA GLU A 42 -1.18 -12.59 -13.87
C GLU A 42 -2.00 -12.65 -15.17
N ALA A 43 -2.04 -13.80 -15.85
CA ALA A 43 -2.91 -14.03 -17.01
C ALA A 43 -4.41 -14.07 -16.62
N LEU A 44 -4.73 -14.56 -15.42
CA LEU A 44 -6.05 -14.43 -14.80
C LEU A 44 -6.30 -13.01 -14.25
N GLY A 45 -5.31 -12.13 -14.36
CA GLY A 45 -5.40 -10.69 -14.14
C GLY A 45 -5.03 -10.22 -12.74
N VAL A 46 -4.72 -11.12 -11.80
CA VAL A 46 -4.27 -10.76 -10.45
C VAL A 46 -2.81 -10.32 -10.53
N PRO A 47 -2.44 -9.08 -10.13
CA PRO A 47 -1.04 -8.68 -10.07
C PRO A 47 -0.31 -9.54 -9.03
N HIS A 48 0.87 -10.06 -9.36
CA HIS A 48 1.64 -10.87 -8.41
C HIS A 48 1.96 -10.11 -7.11
N THR A 49 2.11 -8.78 -7.18
CA THR A 49 2.34 -7.92 -6.02
C THR A 49 1.23 -7.95 -4.98
N GLU A 50 0.01 -8.39 -5.30
CA GLU A 50 -1.13 -8.48 -4.37
C GLU A 50 -1.17 -9.80 -3.58
N VAL A 51 -0.34 -10.79 -3.96
CA VAL A 51 -0.36 -12.15 -3.40
C VAL A 51 0.63 -12.29 -2.24
N GLU A 52 0.24 -13.07 -1.23
CA GLU A 52 1.01 -13.37 -0.02
C GLU A 52 1.33 -14.85 0.14
N LEU A 53 0.39 -15.71 -0.27
CA LEU A 53 0.54 -17.16 -0.16
C LEU A 53 -0.10 -17.85 -1.36
N ILE A 54 0.65 -18.81 -1.92
CA ILE A 54 0.18 -19.73 -2.96
C ILE A 54 0.29 -21.13 -2.36
N LEU A 55 -0.84 -21.85 -2.30
CA LEU A 55 -0.86 -23.27 -1.98
C LEU A 55 -1.12 -24.07 -3.27
N VAL A 56 -0.27 -25.04 -3.59
CA VAL A 56 -0.51 -26.02 -4.66
C VAL A 56 -0.73 -27.37 -3.99
N ASN A 57 -1.92 -27.94 -4.19
CA ASN A 57 -2.38 -29.19 -3.56
C ASN A 57 -2.34 -29.21 -2.01
N GLY A 58 -2.18 -28.04 -1.38
CA GLY A 58 -2.04 -27.85 0.06
C GLY A 58 -0.65 -27.41 0.52
N GLU A 59 0.38 -27.55 -0.33
CA GLU A 59 1.75 -27.15 0.00
C GLU A 59 2.04 -25.69 -0.35
N SER A 60 2.71 -24.96 0.55
CA SER A 60 3.15 -23.58 0.28
C SER A 60 4.28 -23.55 -0.75
N VAL A 61 4.10 -22.77 -1.83
CA VAL A 61 5.04 -22.66 -2.96
C VAL A 61 5.34 -21.21 -3.33
N GLY A 62 6.50 -20.99 -3.94
CA GLY A 62 6.87 -19.70 -4.53
C GLY A 62 6.28 -19.48 -5.93
N PHE A 63 6.41 -18.25 -6.42
CA PHE A 63 5.89 -17.80 -7.73
C PHE A 63 6.38 -18.63 -8.93
N ASP A 64 7.58 -19.20 -8.85
CA ASP A 64 8.24 -19.93 -9.95
C ASP A 64 7.82 -21.41 -10.07
N ARG A 65 6.92 -21.91 -9.20
CA ARG A 65 6.37 -23.27 -9.31
C ARG A 65 5.68 -23.43 -10.68
N VAL A 66 6.27 -24.25 -11.56
CA VAL A 66 5.63 -24.73 -12.78
C VAL A 66 4.44 -25.61 -12.41
N LEU A 67 3.30 -25.38 -13.04
CA LEU A 67 2.05 -26.08 -12.78
C LEU A 67 1.94 -27.39 -13.58
N GLU A 68 1.31 -28.38 -13.00
CA GLU A 68 1.07 -29.72 -13.57
C GLU A 68 -0.41 -29.98 -13.84
N ASP A 69 -0.73 -31.09 -14.53
CA ASP A 69 -2.11 -31.42 -14.88
C ASP A 69 -2.88 -31.92 -13.65
N GLY A 70 -4.05 -31.33 -13.39
CA GLY A 70 -4.85 -31.60 -12.19
C GLY A 70 -4.50 -30.73 -10.97
N ASP A 71 -3.46 -29.90 -11.00
CA ASP A 71 -3.02 -29.08 -9.87
C ASP A 71 -4.16 -28.22 -9.29
N ARG A 72 -4.29 -28.19 -7.97
CA ARG A 72 -5.25 -27.35 -7.23
C ARG A 72 -4.54 -26.18 -6.59
N VAL A 73 -4.70 -24.99 -7.18
CA VAL A 73 -4.01 -23.76 -6.79
C VAL A 73 -4.95 -22.87 -5.96
N ALA A 74 -4.63 -22.67 -4.69
CA ALA A 74 -5.29 -21.69 -3.83
C ALA A 74 -4.39 -20.47 -3.63
N VAL A 75 -4.92 -19.28 -3.88
CA VAL A 75 -4.16 -18.01 -3.90
C VAL A 75 -4.77 -17.02 -2.91
N TYR A 76 -3.93 -16.51 -2.00
CA TYR A 76 -4.33 -15.65 -0.89
C TYR A 76 -3.65 -14.27 -0.98
N PRO A 77 -4.39 -13.18 -0.69
CA PRO A 77 -3.87 -11.81 -0.67
C PRO A 77 -3.06 -11.51 0.61
N LYS A 78 -2.49 -10.30 0.66
CA LYS A 78 -1.86 -9.75 1.86
C LYS A 78 -2.90 -9.52 2.96
N PHE A 79 -2.83 -10.32 4.00
CA PHE A 79 -3.44 -10.01 5.28
C PHE A 79 -2.42 -10.24 6.39
N GLU A 80 -2.09 -9.16 7.09
CA GLU A 80 -1.21 -9.17 8.27
C GLU A 80 -1.98 -9.60 9.55
N THR A 81 -3.26 -9.98 9.43
CA THR A 81 -4.13 -10.41 10.55
C THR A 81 -3.91 -11.86 10.98
N LEU A 82 -3.18 -12.67 10.23
CA LEU A 82 -2.80 -14.03 10.60
C LEU A 82 -1.28 -14.17 10.62
N ASP A 83 -0.70 -14.71 11.70
CA ASP A 83 0.72 -15.03 11.75
C ASP A 83 1.04 -16.29 10.92
N VAL A 84 1.01 -16.10 9.60
CA VAL A 84 1.39 -17.10 8.59
C VAL A 84 2.90 -17.11 8.35
N THR A 85 3.72 -16.48 9.20
CA THR A 85 5.19 -16.42 9.05
C THR A 85 5.85 -17.79 8.79
N PRO A 86 5.44 -18.90 9.43
CA PRO A 86 5.98 -20.23 9.13
C PRO A 86 5.66 -20.77 7.72
N LEU A 87 4.69 -20.16 7.02
CA LEU A 87 4.17 -20.55 5.71
C LEU A 87 4.52 -19.55 4.59
N LEU A 88 5.00 -18.35 4.93
CA LEU A 88 5.41 -17.31 3.97
C LEU A 88 6.64 -17.75 3.16
N ARG A 89 6.39 -18.31 1.97
CA ARG A 89 7.42 -18.66 0.97
C ARG A 89 7.43 -17.73 -0.25
N VAL A 90 6.54 -16.74 -0.28
CA VAL A 90 6.36 -15.79 -1.40
C VAL A 90 7.20 -14.52 -1.22
N ARG A 91 7.65 -14.20 0.00
CA ARG A 91 8.56 -13.08 0.31
C ARG A 91 9.69 -13.52 1.23
N ALA A 92 10.84 -12.86 1.11
CA ALA A 92 12.06 -13.20 1.84
C ALA A 92 12.22 -12.44 3.18
N GLU A 93 11.77 -11.18 3.27
CA GLU A 93 11.81 -10.39 4.51
C GLU A 93 10.54 -9.52 4.67
N PRO A 94 10.08 -9.24 5.92
CA PRO A 94 9.12 -8.18 6.20
C PRO A 94 9.74 -6.78 6.03
N LEU A 95 8.95 -5.80 5.57
CA LEU A 95 9.42 -4.42 5.38
C LEU A 95 9.66 -3.70 6.72
N ARG A 96 10.93 -3.66 7.16
CA ARG A 96 11.36 -3.06 8.44
C ARG A 96 11.07 -1.55 8.59
N ALA A 97 10.72 -0.86 7.50
CA ALA A 97 10.24 0.52 7.52
C ALA A 97 9.28 0.75 6.33
N ILE A 98 8.00 1.05 6.62
CA ILE A 98 6.97 1.23 5.59
C ILE A 98 7.19 2.58 4.88
N ARG A 99 7.51 2.50 3.58
CA ARG A 99 7.71 3.65 2.68
C ARG A 99 6.95 3.42 1.37
N PHE A 100 6.41 4.49 0.82
CA PHE A 100 5.56 4.44 -0.36
C PHE A 100 6.13 5.24 -1.53
N VAL A 101 5.71 4.87 -2.75
CA VAL A 101 5.72 5.72 -3.94
C VAL A 101 4.35 5.60 -4.59
N ALA A 102 3.69 6.72 -4.86
CA ALA A 102 2.32 6.76 -5.36
C ALA A 102 2.26 7.26 -6.81
N ASP A 103 1.37 6.68 -7.61
CA ASP A 103 1.14 7.10 -8.99
C ASP A 103 0.57 8.54 -9.10
N ALA A 104 0.62 9.11 -10.30
CA ALA A 104 0.19 10.48 -10.59
C ALA A 104 -1.28 10.77 -10.18
N HIS A 105 -2.15 9.76 -10.15
CA HIS A 105 -3.57 9.87 -9.80
C HIS A 105 -3.83 9.81 -8.29
N LEU A 106 -2.83 9.39 -7.48
CA LEU A 106 -2.95 9.18 -6.05
C LEU A 106 -2.39 10.32 -5.20
N GLY A 107 -2.20 11.52 -5.76
CA GLY A 107 -1.68 12.70 -5.03
C GLY A 107 -2.46 13.09 -3.77
N GLY A 108 -3.78 12.88 -3.76
CA GLY A 108 -4.60 13.07 -2.55
C GLY A 108 -4.22 12.10 -1.43
N LEU A 109 -4.04 10.82 -1.77
CA LEU A 109 -3.60 9.77 -0.85
C LEU A 109 -2.16 10.00 -0.38
N ALA A 110 -1.26 10.40 -1.28
CA ALA A 110 0.14 10.70 -0.93
C ALA A 110 0.24 11.82 0.12
N ASN A 111 -0.57 12.88 0.00
CA ASN A 111 -0.67 13.91 1.03
C ASN A 111 -1.22 13.37 2.37
N LEU A 112 -2.18 12.45 2.35
CA LEU A 112 -2.75 11.83 3.56
C LEU A 112 -1.82 10.81 4.24
N LEU A 113 -0.95 10.13 3.49
CA LEU A 113 0.07 9.25 4.04
C LEU A 113 1.22 10.06 4.66
N ARG A 114 1.69 11.12 3.99
CA ARG A 114 2.62 12.11 4.56
C ARG A 114 2.07 12.72 5.85
N LEU A 115 0.78 13.04 5.87
CA LEU A 115 0.06 13.53 7.05
C LEU A 115 0.06 12.54 8.21
N ALA A 116 -0.18 11.25 7.93
CA ALA A 116 -0.10 10.17 8.92
C ALA A 116 1.35 9.83 9.35
N GLY A 117 2.36 10.39 8.67
CA GLY A 117 3.78 10.30 9.02
C GLY A 117 4.61 9.35 8.15
N PHE A 118 4.01 8.75 7.12
CA PHE A 118 4.66 7.81 6.21
C PHE A 118 5.37 8.53 5.07
N ASP A 119 6.66 8.20 4.88
CA ASP A 119 7.46 8.65 3.74
C ASP A 119 6.80 8.17 2.45
N THR A 120 6.29 9.10 1.64
CA THR A 120 5.56 8.82 0.41
C THR A 120 6.04 9.71 -0.72
N LEU A 121 6.77 9.16 -1.68
CA LEU A 121 7.11 9.87 -2.91
C LEU A 121 5.88 9.97 -3.83
N TYR A 122 5.76 11.10 -4.51
CA TYR A 122 4.68 11.43 -5.45
C TYR A 122 5.06 12.70 -6.22
N ASP A 123 4.93 12.65 -7.54
CA ASP A 123 4.90 13.78 -8.46
C ASP A 123 3.86 13.49 -9.55
N ASN A 124 3.29 14.53 -10.17
CA ASN A 124 2.37 14.36 -11.32
C ASN A 124 3.10 13.86 -12.58
N HIS A 125 4.41 14.05 -12.66
CA HIS A 125 5.22 13.71 -13.84
C HIS A 125 5.99 12.39 -13.68
N PHE A 126 5.69 11.59 -12.64
CA PHE A 126 6.23 10.24 -12.50
C PHE A 126 5.63 9.31 -13.57
N ALA A 127 6.43 9.01 -14.59
CA ALA A 127 6.21 7.86 -15.47
C ALA A 127 6.45 6.54 -14.72
N ASP A 128 5.82 5.47 -15.17
CA ASP A 128 5.95 4.11 -14.62
C ASP A 128 7.40 3.70 -14.36
N GLU A 129 8.30 3.97 -15.31
CA GLU A 129 9.72 3.57 -15.25
C GLU A 129 10.46 4.29 -14.10
N ALA A 130 10.03 5.51 -13.76
CA ALA A 130 10.55 6.24 -12.59
C ALA A 130 9.97 5.68 -11.27
N ILE A 131 8.70 5.26 -11.28
CA ILE A 131 8.06 4.60 -10.14
C ILE A 131 8.75 3.26 -9.86
N GLU A 132 9.03 2.44 -10.88
CA GLU A 132 9.82 1.21 -10.78
C GLU A 132 11.22 1.45 -10.22
N ALA A 133 11.94 2.45 -10.76
CA ALA A 133 13.30 2.76 -10.32
C ALA A 133 13.35 3.15 -8.84
N LEU A 134 12.42 4.00 -8.38
CA LEU A 134 12.28 4.38 -6.98
C LEU A 134 11.83 3.20 -6.09
N ALA A 135 10.90 2.37 -6.56
CA ALA A 135 10.43 1.19 -5.84
C ALA A 135 11.53 0.16 -5.63
N SER A 136 12.33 -0.10 -6.68
CA SER A 136 13.43 -1.06 -6.64
C SER A 136 14.63 -0.54 -5.83
N ALA A 137 15.07 0.70 -6.07
CA ALA A 137 16.25 1.27 -5.42
C ALA A 137 16.04 1.59 -3.93
N GLU A 138 14.83 1.94 -3.51
CA GLU A 138 14.52 2.27 -2.11
C GLU A 138 13.64 1.22 -1.39
N GLY A 139 13.22 0.14 -2.06
CA GLY A 139 12.30 -0.85 -1.46
C GLY A 139 10.95 -0.25 -1.07
N ARG A 140 10.42 0.67 -1.88
CA ARG A 140 9.14 1.35 -1.62
C ARG A 140 7.96 0.53 -2.12
N ILE A 141 6.87 0.53 -1.36
CA ILE A 141 5.58 -0.02 -1.79
C ILE A 141 4.98 0.91 -2.85
N VAL A 142 4.77 0.38 -4.06
CA VAL A 142 4.09 1.09 -5.15
C VAL A 142 2.58 1.14 -4.88
N LEU A 143 2.04 2.32 -4.66
CA LEU A 143 0.61 2.56 -4.60
C LEU A 143 0.13 3.00 -5.98
N THR A 144 -0.78 2.23 -6.57
CA THR A 144 -1.32 2.57 -7.89
C THR A 144 -2.73 2.04 -8.11
N ARG A 145 -3.41 2.61 -9.10
CA ARG A 145 -4.69 2.13 -9.63
C ARG A 145 -4.56 1.46 -11.00
N ASP A 146 -3.34 1.29 -11.50
CA ASP A 146 -3.02 0.47 -12.68
C ASP A 146 -2.65 -0.97 -12.26
N ARG A 147 -3.08 -1.95 -13.06
CA ARG A 147 -2.80 -3.37 -12.85
C ARG A 147 -1.58 -3.84 -13.66
N GLU A 148 -1.27 -3.18 -14.76
CA GLU A 148 -0.16 -3.55 -15.64
C GLU A 148 1.16 -3.02 -15.08
N LEU A 149 1.16 -1.83 -14.46
CA LEU A 149 2.26 -1.36 -13.62
C LEU A 149 2.62 -2.40 -12.55
N LEU A 150 1.64 -2.88 -11.79
CA LEU A 150 1.82 -3.91 -10.75
C LEU A 150 2.20 -5.32 -11.26
N LYS A 151 2.22 -5.57 -12.57
CA LYS A 151 2.77 -6.82 -13.15
C LYS A 151 4.24 -6.68 -13.52
N ARG A 152 4.79 -5.46 -13.62
CA ARG A 152 6.19 -5.22 -13.98
C ARG A 152 7.11 -5.93 -12.96
N ARG A 153 8.01 -6.80 -13.45
CA ARG A 153 8.79 -7.78 -12.65
C ARG A 153 9.74 -7.12 -11.62
N THR A 154 10.09 -5.87 -11.85
CA THR A 154 10.87 -4.97 -10.99
C THR A 154 10.16 -4.61 -9.69
N ILE A 155 8.83 -4.54 -9.70
CA ILE A 155 8.01 -4.13 -8.55
C ILE A 155 7.77 -5.35 -7.67
N THR A 156 8.63 -5.54 -6.67
CA THR A 156 8.48 -6.59 -5.65
C THR A 156 7.39 -6.26 -4.62
N HIS A 157 7.15 -4.96 -4.39
CA HIS A 157 6.21 -4.47 -3.39
C HIS A 157 5.27 -3.45 -4.01
N GLY A 158 3.98 -3.80 -4.09
CA GLY A 158 2.91 -2.89 -4.51
C GLY A 158 1.63 -3.11 -3.71
N CYS A 159 0.69 -2.19 -3.88
CA CYS A 159 -0.69 -2.29 -3.39
C CYS A 159 -1.63 -1.61 -4.40
N TYR A 160 -2.58 -2.37 -4.94
CA TYR A 160 -3.63 -1.84 -5.81
C TYR A 160 -4.69 -1.11 -4.97
N VAL A 161 -4.90 0.18 -5.26
CA VAL A 161 -5.82 1.05 -4.51
C VAL A 161 -7.21 1.05 -5.15
N ARG A 162 -8.16 0.42 -4.48
CA ARG A 162 -9.52 0.15 -5.00
C ARG A 162 -10.39 1.40 -4.93
N ALA A 163 -10.37 2.10 -3.79
CA ALA A 163 -11.20 3.26 -3.51
C ALA A 163 -10.89 4.47 -4.43
N LEU A 164 -11.89 5.34 -4.61
CA LEU A 164 -11.80 6.54 -5.46
C LEU A 164 -11.52 7.83 -4.67
N LYS A 165 -11.87 7.89 -3.40
CA LYS A 165 -11.77 9.09 -2.56
C LYS A 165 -10.58 8.98 -1.60
N PRO A 166 -9.69 9.99 -1.48
CA PRO A 166 -8.48 9.92 -0.65
C PRO A 166 -8.71 9.46 0.79
N GLU A 167 -9.81 9.88 1.44
CA GLU A 167 -10.14 9.50 2.82
C GLU A 167 -10.52 8.02 2.96
N VAL A 168 -11.02 7.42 1.88
CA VAL A 168 -11.39 6.00 1.81
C VAL A 168 -10.19 5.17 1.39
N GLN A 169 -9.36 5.68 0.48
CA GLN A 169 -8.07 5.09 0.10
C GLN A 169 -7.10 5.02 1.29
N LEU A 170 -7.07 6.05 2.14
CA LEU A 170 -6.28 6.04 3.37
C LEU A 170 -6.74 4.92 4.31
N ARG A 171 -8.05 4.76 4.50
CA ARG A 171 -8.62 3.68 5.32
C ARG A 171 -8.31 2.30 4.74
N GLU A 172 -8.49 2.12 3.43
CA GLU A 172 -8.16 0.89 2.72
C GLU A 172 -6.70 0.44 2.98
N LEU A 173 -5.74 1.36 2.94
CA LEU A 173 -4.33 1.03 3.23
C LEU A 173 -4.06 0.79 4.72
N PHE A 174 -4.72 1.52 5.62
CA PHE A 174 -4.57 1.33 7.07
C PHE A 174 -5.11 -0.03 7.53
N ASP A 175 -6.24 -0.46 6.97
CA ASP A 175 -6.88 -1.73 7.32
C ASP A 175 -6.17 -2.94 6.65
N ARG A 176 -5.50 -2.74 5.49
CA ARG A 176 -4.75 -3.80 4.78
C ARG A 176 -3.28 -3.98 5.19
N LEU A 177 -2.65 -2.99 5.85
CA LEU A 177 -1.19 -2.94 6.11
C LEU A 177 -0.84 -2.50 7.56
N ASP A 178 -1.73 -2.73 8.54
CA ASP A 178 -1.65 -2.31 9.97
C ASP A 178 -0.92 -0.97 10.23
N LEU A 179 -1.23 0.05 9.42
CA LEU A 179 -0.57 1.35 9.51
C LEU A 179 -0.92 2.06 10.83
N ALA A 180 -1.95 1.60 11.55
CA ALA A 180 -2.38 2.16 12.83
C ALA A 180 -1.37 1.95 13.97
N ARG A 181 -0.43 1.00 13.87
CA ARG A 181 0.68 0.86 14.82
C ARG A 181 1.86 1.79 14.50
N SER A 182 2.19 1.97 13.22
CA SER A 182 3.35 2.76 12.77
C SER A 182 3.06 4.23 12.44
N ALA A 183 1.80 4.68 12.53
CA ALA A 183 1.42 6.07 12.28
C ALA A 183 2.05 7.04 13.29
N HIS A 184 2.71 8.07 12.78
CA HIS A 184 3.34 9.15 13.55
C HIS A 184 2.94 10.51 12.95
N PRO A 185 1.69 10.96 13.18
CA PRO A 185 1.10 12.02 12.38
C PRO A 185 1.81 13.37 12.52
N PHE A 186 1.74 14.18 11.46
CA PHE A 186 2.28 15.55 11.39
C PHE A 186 3.81 15.69 11.51
N ARG A 187 4.56 14.59 11.42
CA ARG A 187 6.05 14.63 11.40
C ARG A 187 6.66 15.01 10.05
N LEU A 188 5.92 14.92 8.94
CA LEU A 188 6.43 15.20 7.58
C LEU A 188 5.76 16.42 6.94
N CYS A 189 6.50 17.14 6.10
CA CYS A 189 5.97 18.21 5.28
C CYS A 189 5.14 17.62 4.13
N LEU A 190 3.84 17.95 4.08
CA LEU A 190 2.92 17.42 3.05
C LEU A 190 3.41 17.68 1.61
N SER A 191 4.01 18.85 1.36
CA SER A 191 4.53 19.20 0.03
C SER A 191 5.92 18.62 -0.26
N CYS A 192 6.80 18.53 0.73
CA CYS A 192 8.23 18.21 0.50
C CYS A 192 8.65 16.82 0.98
N ASN A 193 7.78 16.06 1.65
CA ASN A 193 8.03 14.72 2.22
C ASN A 193 9.15 14.64 3.29
N VAL A 194 9.92 15.71 3.53
CA VAL A 194 10.96 15.80 4.58
C VAL A 194 10.36 15.97 5.99
N PRO A 195 11.09 15.60 7.05
CA PRO A 195 10.70 15.89 8.43
C PRO A 195 10.43 17.38 8.70
N LEU A 196 9.45 17.65 9.56
CA LEU A 196 9.18 18.97 10.14
C LEU A 196 9.91 19.10 11.47
N ARG A 197 10.65 20.20 11.64
CA ARG A 197 11.29 20.55 12.93
C ARG A 197 10.50 21.65 13.64
N ARG A 198 10.70 21.77 14.96
CA ARG A 198 10.23 22.95 15.71
C ARG A 198 10.99 24.21 15.28
N ILE A 199 10.34 25.35 15.44
CA ILE A 199 10.90 26.68 15.22
C ILE A 199 10.40 27.60 16.34
N ASP A 200 11.29 28.41 16.89
CA ASP A 200 10.98 29.28 18.01
C ASP A 200 10.10 30.46 17.59
N LYS A 201 9.28 30.94 18.53
CA LYS A 201 8.25 31.94 18.26
C LYS A 201 8.81 33.27 17.77
N SER A 202 10.05 33.60 18.12
CA SER A 202 10.84 34.72 17.59
C SER A 202 10.95 34.68 16.06
N ASP A 203 11.32 33.53 15.52
CA ASP A 203 11.71 33.32 14.11
C ASP A 203 10.48 33.22 13.18
N VAL A 204 9.30 33.32 13.78
CA VAL A 204 7.96 33.22 13.19
C VAL A 204 7.28 34.61 13.15
N ILE A 205 7.77 35.60 13.90
CA ILE A 205 7.29 36.99 13.86
C ILE A 205 7.43 37.55 12.44
N GLY A 206 6.41 38.29 11.97
CA GLY A 206 6.34 38.83 10.61
C GLY A 206 6.17 37.79 9.49
N ARG A 207 6.16 36.48 9.80
CA ARG A 207 6.04 35.37 8.83
C ARG A 207 4.72 34.59 8.94
N VAL A 208 3.91 34.87 9.97
CA VAL A 208 2.53 34.40 10.12
C VAL A 208 1.65 35.56 10.63
N PRO A 209 0.31 35.53 10.47
CA PRO A 209 -0.56 36.60 10.95
C PRO A 209 -0.50 36.75 12.48
N GLU A 210 -0.61 38.00 12.97
CA GLU A 210 -0.44 38.33 14.39
C GLU A 210 -1.41 37.56 15.31
N GLY A 211 -2.69 37.44 14.91
CA GLY A 211 -3.65 36.62 15.66
C GLY A 211 -3.31 35.12 15.73
N VAL A 212 -2.43 34.61 14.88
CA VAL A 212 -1.85 33.26 15.04
C VAL A 212 -0.76 33.29 16.11
N LEU A 213 0.11 34.31 16.13
CA LEU A 213 1.11 34.50 17.20
C LEU A 213 0.45 34.62 18.57
N GLU A 214 -0.66 35.36 18.69
CA GLU A 214 -1.43 35.44 19.95
C GLU A 214 -1.91 34.06 20.42
N ARG A 215 -2.56 33.31 19.52
CA ARG A 215 -3.32 32.11 19.85
C ARG A 215 -2.53 30.81 19.81
N GLN A 216 -1.24 30.86 19.45
CA GLN A 216 -0.39 29.66 19.28
C GLN A 216 0.94 29.79 20.01
N ALA A 217 1.32 28.70 20.69
CA ALA A 217 2.59 28.57 21.40
C ALA A 217 3.59 27.68 20.65
N GLN A 218 3.13 26.80 19.77
CA GLN A 218 3.98 25.83 19.06
C GLN A 218 3.88 26.02 17.54
N PHE A 219 5.06 26.04 16.91
CA PHE A 219 5.23 26.17 15.47
C PHE A 219 6.23 25.12 14.97
N VAL A 220 6.01 24.63 13.76
CA VAL A 220 6.96 23.77 13.05
C VAL A 220 7.24 24.31 11.65
N THR A 221 8.44 24.06 11.14
CA THR A 221 8.88 24.50 9.80
C THR A 221 9.41 23.32 8.99
N CYS A 222 9.31 23.45 7.66
CA CYS A 222 10.02 22.61 6.71
C CYS A 222 11.28 23.35 6.24
N ASP A 223 12.47 22.76 6.35
CA ASP A 223 13.71 23.45 5.94
C ASP A 223 13.87 23.57 4.41
N VAL A 224 13.14 22.76 3.62
CA VAL A 224 13.10 22.84 2.15
C VAL A 224 12.22 24.01 1.69
N CYS A 225 10.91 23.96 1.95
CA CYS A 225 9.98 25.00 1.45
C CYS A 225 9.78 26.19 2.40
N ARG A 226 10.41 26.19 3.58
CA ARG A 226 10.39 27.27 4.60
C ARG A 226 9.00 27.71 5.08
N ARG A 227 7.97 26.91 4.79
CA ARG A 227 6.59 27.09 5.28
C ARG A 227 6.51 26.75 6.77
N ILE A 228 5.74 27.56 7.50
CA ILE A 228 5.48 27.41 8.93
C ILE A 228 4.06 26.81 9.11
N PHE A 229 3.91 25.90 10.06
CA PHE A 229 2.65 25.21 10.38
C PHE A 229 2.39 25.28 11.89
N TRP A 230 1.11 25.25 12.29
CA TRP A 230 0.66 25.48 13.68
C TRP A 230 -0.70 24.82 13.98
N GLU A 231 -1.19 25.03 15.22
CA GLU A 231 -2.42 24.54 15.88
C GLU A 231 -3.80 24.76 15.22
N GLY A 232 -3.86 25.01 13.91
CA GLY A 232 -5.01 25.61 13.25
C GLY A 232 -6.26 24.74 13.16
N SER A 233 -7.37 25.33 12.70
CA SER A 233 -8.60 24.60 12.34
C SER A 233 -8.33 23.49 11.30
N HIS A 234 -7.36 23.72 10.41
CA HIS A 234 -6.86 22.72 9.46
C HIS A 234 -6.14 21.55 10.16
N TRP A 235 -5.34 21.79 11.23
CA TRP A 235 -4.78 20.70 12.05
C TRP A 235 -5.90 19.85 12.60
N LYS A 236 -6.91 20.48 13.23
CA LYS A 236 -8.01 19.78 13.89
C LYS A 236 -8.80 18.89 12.91
N ARG A 237 -9.14 19.38 11.71
CA ARG A 237 -9.81 18.56 10.67
C ARG A 237 -8.96 17.38 10.21
N MET A 238 -7.70 17.62 9.87
CA MET A 238 -6.76 16.58 9.45
C MET A 238 -6.50 15.52 10.53
N ARG A 239 -6.43 15.97 11.79
CA ARG A 239 -6.24 15.16 12.99
C ARG A 239 -7.44 14.23 13.19
N THR A 240 -8.67 14.76 13.18
CA THR A 240 -9.89 13.95 13.27
C THR A 240 -9.98 12.88 12.19
N LEU A 241 -9.52 13.15 10.96
CA LEU A 241 -9.44 12.15 9.90
C LEU A 241 -8.47 11.01 10.27
N VAL A 242 -7.21 11.33 10.59
CA VAL A 242 -6.20 10.32 10.94
C VAL A 242 -6.61 9.54 12.19
N ASP A 243 -7.10 10.22 13.22
CA ASP A 243 -7.60 9.59 14.46
C ASP A 243 -8.78 8.65 14.17
N SER A 244 -9.63 8.96 13.19
CA SER A 244 -10.74 8.05 12.81
C SER A 244 -10.22 6.74 12.24
N VAL A 245 -9.22 6.79 11.35
CA VAL A 245 -8.66 5.62 10.69
C VAL A 245 -7.81 4.79 11.65
N VAL A 246 -6.94 5.44 12.45
CA VAL A 246 -6.13 4.78 13.50
C VAL A 246 -7.02 4.05 14.52
N ARG A 247 -8.21 4.58 14.84
CA ARG A 247 -9.17 3.89 15.72
C ARG A 247 -9.87 2.73 15.02
N SER A 248 -10.36 2.91 13.79
CA SER A 248 -11.08 1.86 13.04
C SER A 248 -10.25 0.56 12.90
N SER A 249 -9.02 0.66 12.42
CA SER A 249 -8.12 -0.51 12.27
C SER A 249 -7.85 -1.17 13.63
N ARG A 250 -7.57 -0.40 14.68
CA ARG A 250 -7.36 -0.94 16.04
C ARG A 250 -8.58 -1.64 16.62
N THR A 251 -9.81 -1.22 16.29
CA THR A 251 -11.02 -1.95 16.68
C THR A 251 -11.25 -3.22 15.87
N ALA A 252 -10.80 -3.28 14.61
CA ALA A 252 -10.85 -4.52 13.82
C ALA A 252 -9.93 -5.60 14.44
N HIS A 253 -8.68 -5.22 14.76
CA HIS A 253 -7.71 -6.09 15.46
C HIS A 253 -8.08 -6.45 16.92
N ALA A 254 -9.21 -5.97 17.45
CA ALA A 254 -9.66 -6.24 18.82
C ALA A 254 -10.90 -7.15 18.89
N LEU A 255 -11.32 -7.72 17.76
CA LEU A 255 -12.54 -8.54 17.64
C LEU A 255 -12.30 -9.99 17.17
N ASP A 256 -11.07 -10.35 16.80
CA ASP A 256 -10.65 -11.75 16.60
C ASP A 256 -10.05 -12.32 17.91
N PRO A 257 -10.62 -13.39 18.49
CA PRO A 257 -10.13 -14.07 19.70
C PRO A 257 -9.19 -15.27 19.43
#